data_AF-A0A2M7VCU8-F1
#
_entry.id   AF-A0A2M7VCU8-F1
#
_cell.length_a   1.000
_cell.length_b   1.000
_cell.length_c   1.000
_cell.angle_alpha   90.00
_cell.angle_beta   90.00
_cell.angle_gamma   90.00
#
_symmetry.space_group_name_H-M   'P 1'
#
loop_
_entity.id
_entity.type
_entity.pdbx_description
1 polymer ?
#
loop_
_entity_poly.entity_id
_entity_poly.type
_entity_poly.pdbx_seq_one_letter_code
_entity_poly.pdbx_strand_id
1 'polypeptide(L)'
;IGTTSPGALLDVISSGNIQLKVSTTDTADNYNLGFVTANGRKITLASEQGTYRQALVFGDSTTTAETIFGIASSDNSGASWNPKFTILHNGSVGIGTTNPGAKLEVANGDLLINNDSGTANLILDSFDNSNNSIVHFRRAGLADTASIFTQHNSTSPQANSLQFTTGNSTTTKMILSKDGYLGIGTTSPLAKLDVAGSASASGNLSLRGASTAHTFNILDNGRLDFQTSVGGDSTLTPRMTILNTGNVGIGTTSPVQKLEVAGAIQGQQLIDRDNNNYFLDPAATGTSLATVGTVSIGSYTPPASTGLYVAKESLGSALVSL
;
A
#
# COMPACT_ATOMS: atom_id res chain seq x y z
N ILE A 1 40.04 41.55 39.30
CA ILE A 1 41.52 41.41 39.33
C ILE A 1 42.05 41.84 37.97
N GLY A 2 42.77 42.96 37.91
CA GLY A 2 43.33 43.52 36.66
C GLY A 2 42.69 44.83 36.16
N THR A 3 41.66 45.35 36.83
CA THR A 3 41.04 46.66 36.57
C THR A 3 40.68 47.35 37.88
N THR A 4 40.65 48.69 37.89
CA THR A 4 40.22 49.52 39.02
C THR A 4 38.72 49.81 39.01
N SER A 5 37.99 49.36 37.98
CA SER A 5 36.53 49.53 37.85
C SER A 5 35.86 48.20 37.45
N PRO A 6 35.84 47.19 38.33
CA PRO A 6 35.29 45.89 37.99
C PRO A 6 33.76 45.97 37.83
N GLY A 7 33.25 45.40 36.75
CA GLY A 7 31.80 45.35 36.46
C GLY A 7 31.03 44.27 37.22
N ALA A 8 31.73 43.39 37.95
CA ALA A 8 31.17 42.26 38.69
C ALA A 8 32.05 41.84 39.88
N LEU A 9 31.53 40.97 40.76
CA LEU A 9 32.21 40.47 41.96
C LEU A 9 33.56 39.76 41.68
N LEU A 10 33.71 39.15 40.50
CA LEU A 10 34.98 38.67 39.98
C LEU A 10 35.06 39.04 38.50
N ASP A 11 35.87 40.06 38.19
CA ASP A 11 36.14 40.55 36.84
C ASP A 11 37.64 40.36 36.56
N VAL A 12 38.00 39.44 35.66
CA VAL A 12 39.39 39.12 35.33
C VAL A 12 39.69 39.63 33.91
N ILE A 13 40.60 40.58 33.80
CA ILE A 13 40.95 41.25 32.54
C ILE A 13 42.45 41.04 32.28
N SER A 14 42.79 40.53 31.10
CA SER A 14 44.18 40.27 30.68
C SER A 14 44.33 40.50 29.17
N SER A 15 45.51 40.96 28.76
CA SER A 15 45.91 41.04 27.34
C SER A 15 46.45 39.71 26.79
N GLY A 16 46.51 38.66 27.61
CA GLY A 16 46.86 37.29 27.25
C GLY A 16 45.79 36.28 27.67
N ASN A 17 46.06 34.98 27.50
CA ASN A 17 45.09 33.92 27.85
C ASN A 17 44.69 33.99 29.33
N ILE A 18 43.39 34.03 29.59
CA ILE A 18 42.84 33.89 30.95
C ILE A 18 42.49 32.43 31.17
N GLN A 19 43.07 31.81 32.20
CA GLN A 19 42.74 30.45 32.63
C GLN A 19 42.27 30.49 34.09
N LEU A 20 41.09 29.92 34.37
CA LEU A 20 40.67 29.60 35.73
C LEU A 20 41.01 28.13 35.98
N LYS A 21 42.10 27.86 36.72
CA LYS A 21 42.53 26.51 37.06
C LYS A 21 42.12 26.18 38.49
N VAL A 22 41.33 25.11 38.65
CA VAL A 22 41.03 24.49 39.94
C VAL A 22 41.57 23.06 39.91
N SER A 23 42.40 22.67 40.87
CA SER A 23 43.06 21.37 40.92
C SER A 23 43.16 20.86 42.36
N THR A 24 42.96 19.56 42.58
CA THR A 24 43.23 18.86 43.85
C THR A 24 44.26 17.75 43.63
N THR A 25 44.90 17.30 44.70
CA THR A 25 45.79 16.11 44.72
C THR A 25 45.11 14.90 45.36
N ASP A 26 43.80 14.98 45.62
CA ASP A 26 43.01 13.96 46.30
C ASP A 26 42.39 12.99 45.27
N THR A 27 42.43 11.68 45.57
CA THR A 27 41.96 10.61 44.68
C THR A 27 40.55 10.13 45.01
N ALA A 28 39.90 10.68 46.05
CA ALA A 28 38.60 10.23 46.53
C ALA A 28 37.64 11.39 46.89
N ASP A 29 37.33 12.30 45.96
CA ASP A 29 35.96 12.78 45.69
C ASP A 29 35.88 13.98 44.72
N ASN A 30 34.65 14.20 44.26
CA ASN A 30 34.20 14.92 43.07
C ASN A 30 34.57 16.43 42.96
N TYR A 31 35.07 16.81 41.78
CA TYR A 31 35.22 18.19 41.34
C TYR A 31 33.85 18.78 40.95
N ASN A 32 33.35 19.78 41.68
CA ASN A 32 32.22 20.59 41.25
C ASN A 32 32.66 22.06 41.09
N LEU A 33 32.94 22.50 39.85
CA LEU A 33 32.98 23.93 39.54
C LEU A 33 31.54 24.41 39.36
N GLY A 34 30.81 24.55 40.47
CA GLY A 34 29.38 24.88 40.47
C GLY A 34 29.12 26.39 40.39
N PHE A 35 28.32 26.83 39.41
CA PHE A 35 27.70 28.15 39.42
C PHE A 35 26.30 28.00 40.03
N VAL A 36 26.13 28.38 41.29
CA VAL A 36 24.82 28.37 41.97
C VAL A 36 24.20 29.75 41.81
N THR A 37 23.11 29.85 41.04
CA THR A 37 22.28 31.06 41.05
C THR A 37 21.21 30.91 42.13
N ALA A 38 20.87 31.99 42.83
CA ALA A 38 19.93 31.98 43.96
C ALA A 38 18.51 31.47 43.61
N ASN A 39 18.21 31.27 42.32
CA ASN A 39 16.93 30.78 41.80
C ASN A 39 17.03 29.39 41.14
N GLY A 40 18.12 28.63 41.38
CA GLY A 40 18.28 27.25 40.89
C GLY A 40 18.56 27.09 39.38
N ARG A 41 18.98 28.16 38.70
CA ARG A 41 18.78 28.30 37.25
C ARG A 41 20.07 28.47 36.44
N LYS A 42 20.25 27.60 35.45
CA LYS A 42 20.94 27.81 34.16
C LYS A 42 22.41 28.16 34.26
N ILE A 43 23.26 27.13 34.18
CA ILE A 43 24.64 27.30 33.74
C ILE A 43 24.59 27.48 32.22
N THR A 44 24.83 28.70 31.75
CA THR A 44 24.88 29.02 30.32
C THR A 44 26.30 29.38 29.94
N LEU A 45 26.92 28.58 29.08
CA LEU A 45 28.20 28.90 28.45
C LEU A 45 27.87 29.43 27.04
N ALA A 46 28.04 30.73 26.81
CA ALA A 46 27.62 31.37 25.56
C ALA A 46 28.72 32.25 24.94
N SER A 47 28.69 32.35 23.60
CA SER A 47 29.35 33.42 22.86
C SER A 47 28.31 34.46 22.48
N GLU A 48 28.55 35.72 22.86
CA GLU A 48 27.61 36.83 22.66
C GLU A 48 28.13 37.89 21.66
N GLN A 49 28.93 37.48 20.69
CA GLN A 49 29.43 38.37 19.63
C GLN A 49 28.44 38.47 18.46
N GLY A 50 27.83 39.64 18.28
CA GLY A 50 27.03 39.97 17.08
C GLY A 50 25.74 39.16 16.93
N THR A 51 25.36 38.86 15.69
CA THR A 51 24.07 38.25 15.33
C THR A 51 24.01 36.73 15.53
N TYR A 52 25.16 36.05 15.65
CA TYR A 52 25.24 34.59 15.81
C TYR A 52 25.65 34.24 17.24
N ARG A 53 24.67 33.94 18.08
CA ARG A 53 24.91 33.51 19.46
C ARG A 53 24.76 32.01 19.53
N GLN A 54 25.70 31.35 20.19
CA GLN A 54 25.62 29.93 20.54
C GLN A 54 25.69 29.78 22.05
N ALA A 55 24.86 28.90 22.60
CA ALA A 55 24.90 28.57 24.01
C ALA A 55 24.77 27.07 24.25
N LEU A 56 25.57 26.60 25.20
CA LEU A 56 25.38 25.33 25.88
C LEU A 56 24.71 25.61 27.22
N VAL A 57 23.55 25.01 27.45
CA VAL A 57 22.72 25.25 28.63
C VAL A 57 22.60 23.98 29.46
N PHE A 58 22.90 24.08 30.76
CA PHE A 58 22.71 23.02 31.75
C PHE A 58 21.75 23.49 32.88
N GLY A 59 20.59 22.81 33.03
CA GLY A 59 19.59 22.89 34.15
C GLY A 59 18.97 24.26 34.48
N ASP A 60 17.98 24.49 35.34
CA ASP A 60 16.89 23.70 35.96
C ASP A 60 15.80 24.71 36.45
N SER A 61 14.54 24.29 36.60
CA SER A 61 13.59 24.85 37.55
C SER A 61 12.44 23.86 37.87
N THR A 62 12.66 23.02 38.87
CA THR A 62 11.67 22.43 39.83
C THR A 62 10.48 21.60 39.32
N THR A 63 10.30 21.42 37.99
CA THR A 63 9.16 20.67 37.42
C THR A 63 9.58 19.82 36.21
N THR A 64 8.76 18.83 35.84
CA THR A 64 9.07 17.80 34.82
C THR A 64 9.16 18.30 33.37
N ALA A 65 8.87 19.58 33.11
CA ALA A 65 8.76 20.17 31.77
C ALA A 65 9.99 21.00 31.32
N GLU A 66 11.08 21.03 32.09
CA GLU A 66 12.24 21.89 31.78
C GLU A 66 13.47 21.15 31.22
N THR A 67 14.33 21.90 30.51
CA THR A 67 15.53 21.42 29.79
C THR A 67 16.70 21.13 30.75
N ILE A 68 17.15 19.88 30.81
CA ILE A 68 18.41 19.48 31.49
C ILE A 68 19.60 19.93 30.65
N PHE A 69 19.54 19.71 29.35
CA PHE A 69 20.64 19.96 28.42
C PHE A 69 20.08 20.53 27.12
N GLY A 70 20.64 21.64 26.66
CA GLY A 70 20.22 22.24 25.41
C GLY A 70 21.36 22.92 24.67
N ILE A 71 21.28 22.87 23.34
CA ILE A 71 22.12 23.66 22.43
C ILE A 71 21.19 24.62 21.70
N ALA A 72 21.47 25.91 21.81
CA ALA A 72 20.72 26.94 21.12
C ALA A 72 21.63 27.77 20.23
N SER A 73 21.13 28.07 19.03
CA SER A 73 21.67 29.12 18.16
C SER A 73 20.59 30.15 17.90
N SER A 74 20.94 31.43 17.96
CA SER A 74 20.05 32.52 17.55
C SER A 74 20.72 33.38 16.50
N ASP A 75 19.99 33.67 15.43
CA ASP A 75 20.40 34.59 14.35
C ASP A 75 19.80 35.99 14.53
N ASN A 76 19.23 36.30 15.71
CA ASN A 76 18.51 37.55 15.95
C ASN A 76 18.88 38.18 17.30
N SER A 77 19.21 39.47 17.27
CA SER A 77 19.57 40.28 18.44
C SER A 77 18.31 40.69 19.23
N GLY A 78 17.61 39.72 19.82
CA GLY A 78 16.44 39.99 20.67
C GLY A 78 15.59 38.76 21.02
N ALA A 79 15.73 38.29 22.26
CA ALA A 79 14.66 37.79 23.15
C ALA A 79 13.92 36.45 22.93
N SER A 80 14.37 35.48 22.12
CA SER A 80 13.92 34.08 22.35
C SER A 80 14.99 33.06 21.99
N TRP A 81 15.42 32.29 22.99
CA TRP A 81 16.29 31.13 22.78
C TRP A 81 15.47 30.04 22.09
N ASN A 82 15.80 29.74 20.83
CA ASN A 82 15.21 28.63 20.08
C ASN A 82 16.20 27.46 20.08
N PRO A 83 16.20 26.58 21.10
CA PRO A 83 17.11 25.45 21.12
C PRO A 83 16.88 24.57 19.90
N LYS A 84 18.00 24.24 19.25
CA LYS A 84 18.05 23.31 18.11
C LYS A 84 18.10 21.87 18.60
N PHE A 85 18.59 21.65 19.81
CA PHE A 85 18.59 20.37 20.51
C PHE A 85 18.21 20.61 21.98
N THR A 86 17.28 19.82 22.49
CA THR A 86 16.71 19.93 23.85
C THR A 86 16.62 18.54 24.45
N ILE A 87 17.03 18.36 25.70
CA ILE A 87 16.72 17.18 26.52
C ILE A 87 15.97 17.67 27.76
N LEU A 88 14.76 17.16 27.97
CA LEU A 88 13.92 17.48 29.13
C LEU A 88 14.24 16.58 30.34
N HIS A 89 13.80 17.02 31.53
CA HIS A 89 13.90 16.24 32.76
C HIS A 89 13.23 14.87 32.70
N ASN A 90 12.16 14.73 31.93
CA ASN A 90 11.49 13.46 31.71
C ASN A 90 12.21 12.54 30.70
N GLY A 91 13.40 12.92 30.23
CA GLY A 91 14.21 12.19 29.26
C GLY A 91 13.77 12.33 27.80
N SER A 92 12.83 13.23 27.50
CA SER A 92 12.41 13.49 26.11
C SER A 92 13.41 14.37 25.39
N VAL A 93 13.77 13.98 24.18
CA VAL A 93 14.74 14.67 23.32
C VAL A 93 13.99 15.38 22.19
N GLY A 94 14.21 16.67 22.04
CA GLY A 94 13.69 17.50 20.95
C GLY A 94 14.82 17.97 20.04
N ILE A 95 14.63 17.84 18.73
CA ILE A 95 15.46 18.48 17.70
C ILE A 95 14.57 19.51 17.00
N GLY A 96 14.94 20.79 17.08
CA GLY A 96 14.13 21.90 16.57
C GLY A 96 12.87 22.25 17.39
N THR A 97 12.70 21.67 18.58
CA THR A 97 11.60 21.96 19.52
C THR A 97 12.11 22.02 20.98
N THR A 98 11.48 22.89 21.77
CA THR A 98 11.68 23.01 23.23
C THR A 98 10.77 22.09 24.03
N ASN A 99 9.65 21.64 23.44
CA ASN A 99 8.60 20.94 24.15
C ASN A 99 8.20 19.67 23.38
N PRO A 100 9.12 18.68 23.28
CA PRO A 100 8.83 17.41 22.61
C PRO A 100 7.62 16.71 23.23
N GLY A 101 6.66 16.32 22.40
CA GLY A 101 5.46 15.56 22.77
C GLY A 101 5.67 14.04 22.82
N ALA A 102 6.84 13.56 22.40
CA ALA A 102 7.27 12.16 22.47
C ALA A 102 8.71 12.06 23.01
N LYS A 103 9.18 10.83 23.30
CA LYS A 103 10.55 10.62 23.81
C LYS A 103 11.64 11.13 22.87
N LEU A 104 11.40 11.11 21.56
CA LEU A 104 12.22 11.79 20.57
C LEU A 104 11.27 12.49 19.59
N GLU A 105 11.45 13.80 19.40
CA GLU A 105 10.73 14.59 18.41
C GLU A 105 11.71 15.38 17.54
N VAL A 106 11.58 15.24 16.22
CA VAL A 106 12.22 16.13 15.25
C VAL A 106 11.14 17.06 14.70
N ALA A 107 11.20 18.34 15.05
CA ALA A 107 10.20 19.33 14.65
C ALA A 107 10.66 20.10 13.41
N ASN A 108 9.73 20.31 12.48
CA ASN A 108 9.94 21.08 11.24
C ASN A 108 11.10 20.56 10.36
N GLY A 109 11.31 19.24 10.33
CA GLY A 109 12.33 18.60 9.50
C GLY A 109 12.20 17.08 9.48
N ASP A 110 13.05 16.44 8.68
CA ASP A 110 13.08 14.98 8.52
C ASP A 110 14.14 14.33 9.42
N LEU A 111 13.91 13.08 9.82
CA LEU A 111 14.94 12.21 10.42
C LEU A 111 15.64 11.42 9.31
N LEU A 112 16.95 11.67 9.12
CA LEU A 112 17.80 10.86 8.25
C LEU A 112 18.58 9.84 9.07
N ILE A 113 18.45 8.55 8.73
CA ILE A 113 19.29 7.47 9.24
C ILE A 113 20.20 7.02 8.09
N ASN A 114 21.49 7.32 8.17
CA ASN A 114 22.46 7.05 7.10
C ASN A 114 23.62 6.17 7.59
N ASN A 115 24.20 5.38 6.68
CA ASN A 115 25.42 4.61 6.86
C ASN A 115 26.21 4.60 5.54
N ASP A 116 27.41 5.20 5.54
CA ASP A 116 28.19 5.45 4.31
C ASP A 116 28.87 4.20 3.72
N SER A 117 28.88 3.07 4.44
CA SER A 117 29.58 1.85 4.01
C SER A 117 28.85 0.56 4.38
N GLY A 118 27.52 0.58 4.47
CA GLY A 118 26.70 -0.54 4.92
C GLY A 118 25.20 -0.27 4.86
N THR A 119 24.43 -1.02 5.66
CA THR A 119 22.97 -0.86 5.72
C THR A 119 22.59 0.08 6.87
N ALA A 120 21.93 1.19 6.55
CA ALA A 120 21.23 2.00 7.53
C ALA A 120 19.94 1.29 7.96
N ASN A 121 19.80 0.97 9.25
CA ASN A 121 18.63 0.25 9.78
C ASN A 121 17.89 1.12 10.80
N LEU A 122 16.56 1.09 10.74
CA LEU A 122 15.70 1.44 11.86
C LEU A 122 15.18 0.14 12.48
N ILE A 123 15.53 -0.13 13.73
CA ILE A 123 15.08 -1.31 14.47
C ILE A 123 13.90 -0.90 15.35
N LEU A 124 12.74 -1.50 15.10
CA LEU A 124 11.55 -1.38 15.94
C LEU A 124 11.34 -2.74 16.61
N ASP A 125 11.63 -2.81 17.90
CA ASP A 125 11.52 -4.04 18.67
C ASP A 125 10.49 -3.87 19.79
N SER A 126 9.58 -4.83 19.86
CA SER A 126 8.67 -5.01 20.98
C SER A 126 9.12 -6.26 21.71
N PHE A 127 9.80 -6.09 22.85
CA PHE A 127 10.47 -7.18 23.58
C PHE A 127 9.54 -8.28 24.13
N ASP A 128 8.24 -8.14 23.93
CA ASP A 128 7.26 -9.18 24.25
C ASP A 128 6.63 -9.74 22.98
N ASN A 129 6.15 -10.99 23.07
CA ASN A 129 5.50 -11.68 21.98
C ASN A 129 4.02 -11.31 21.83
N SER A 130 3.57 -10.21 22.42
CA SER A 130 2.15 -9.82 22.46
C SER A 130 1.89 -8.49 21.77
N ASN A 131 2.92 -7.66 21.64
CA ASN A 131 2.85 -6.33 21.07
C ASN A 131 3.46 -6.27 19.67
N ASN A 132 2.94 -5.34 18.88
CA ASN A 132 3.36 -5.14 17.50
C ASN A 132 4.45 -4.07 17.42
N SER A 133 5.37 -4.20 16.48
CA SER A 133 6.24 -3.09 16.07
C SER A 133 5.52 -2.30 14.98
N ILE A 134 5.25 -1.01 15.24
CA ILE A 134 4.36 -0.19 14.40
C ILE A 134 5.06 1.11 13.98
N VAL A 135 4.88 1.48 12.71
CA VAL A 135 5.07 2.83 12.19
C VAL A 135 3.71 3.49 12.02
N HIS A 136 3.51 4.62 12.71
CA HIS A 136 2.25 5.36 12.71
C HIS A 136 2.33 6.58 11.78
N PHE A 137 1.32 6.74 10.91
CA PHE A 137 1.13 7.93 10.10
C PHE A 137 -0.01 8.76 10.69
N ARG A 138 0.31 9.86 11.34
CA ARG A 138 -0.63 10.66 12.13
C ARG A 138 -0.88 12.03 11.52
N ARG A 139 -2.09 12.56 11.75
CA ARG A 139 -2.42 13.97 11.57
C ARG A 139 -2.76 14.56 12.94
N ALA A 140 -2.32 15.79 13.22
CA ALA A 140 -2.57 16.46 14.48
C ALA A 140 -4.06 16.43 14.86
N GLY A 141 -4.36 16.05 16.11
CA GLY A 141 -5.72 16.00 16.64
C GLY A 141 -6.55 14.77 16.28
N LEU A 142 -6.01 13.80 15.54
CA LEU A 142 -6.67 12.52 15.26
C LEU A 142 -5.87 11.33 15.80
N ALA A 143 -6.56 10.20 15.99
CA ALA A 143 -5.90 8.91 16.07
C ALA A 143 -5.20 8.58 14.72
N ASP A 144 -4.44 7.48 14.67
CA ASP A 144 -3.59 7.14 13.54
C ASP A 144 -4.37 7.12 12.22
N THR A 145 -3.95 7.93 11.24
CA THR A 145 -4.58 7.97 9.91
C THR A 145 -4.35 6.65 9.17
N ALA A 146 -3.14 6.09 9.31
CA ALA A 146 -2.71 4.82 8.78
C ALA A 146 -1.57 4.25 9.62
N SER A 147 -1.34 2.95 9.54
CA SER A 147 -0.16 2.31 10.14
C SER A 147 0.37 1.16 9.29
N ILE A 148 1.67 0.92 9.45
CA ILE A 148 2.35 -0.27 8.95
C ILE A 148 2.94 -0.98 10.15
N PHE A 149 2.68 -2.28 10.30
CA PHE A 149 3.16 -3.01 11.47
C PHE A 149 3.43 -4.47 11.20
N THR A 150 4.28 -5.06 12.04
CA THR A 150 4.47 -6.49 12.14
C THR A 150 3.70 -7.04 13.33
N GLN A 151 2.92 -8.10 13.11
CA GLN A 151 2.20 -8.75 14.20
C GLN A 151 3.06 -9.81 14.85
N HIS A 152 3.49 -9.62 16.11
CA HIS A 152 4.37 -10.57 16.81
C HIS A 152 3.64 -11.57 17.70
N ASN A 153 2.30 -11.44 17.82
CA ASN A 153 1.50 -12.37 18.61
C ASN A 153 1.59 -13.80 18.06
N SER A 154 2.39 -14.65 18.70
CA SER A 154 2.68 -16.02 18.28
C SER A 154 1.46 -16.96 18.32
N THR A 155 0.40 -16.55 19.04
CA THR A 155 -0.87 -17.29 19.09
C THR A 155 -1.86 -16.86 18.01
N SER A 156 -1.58 -15.75 17.32
CA SER A 156 -2.40 -15.26 16.22
C SER A 156 -2.13 -16.05 14.93
N PRO A 157 -3.15 -16.41 14.14
CA PRO A 157 -2.93 -16.93 12.79
C PRO A 157 -2.20 -15.94 11.88
N GLN A 158 -2.18 -14.65 12.22
CA GLN A 158 -1.43 -13.60 11.52
C GLN A 158 -0.04 -13.34 12.11
N ALA A 159 0.49 -14.20 13.00
CA ALA A 159 1.84 -14.05 13.54
C ALA A 159 2.90 -13.86 12.43
N ASN A 160 3.84 -12.96 12.68
CA ASN A 160 4.96 -12.59 11.81
C ASN A 160 4.54 -12.08 10.41
N SER A 161 3.34 -11.52 10.29
CA SER A 161 2.88 -10.88 9.06
C SER A 161 3.20 -9.38 9.07
N LEU A 162 3.36 -8.81 7.87
CA LEU A 162 3.39 -7.37 7.64
C LEU A 162 1.97 -6.90 7.27
N GLN A 163 1.46 -5.89 7.97
CA GLN A 163 0.08 -5.44 7.85
C GLN A 163 -0.03 -3.93 7.64
N PHE A 164 -1.08 -3.53 6.92
CA PHE A 164 -1.40 -2.15 6.60
C PHE A 164 -2.82 -1.83 7.06
N THR A 165 -2.97 -0.73 7.78
CA THR A 165 -4.28 -0.16 8.14
C THR A 165 -4.40 1.26 7.62
N THR A 166 -5.62 1.68 7.33
CA THR A 166 -5.95 3.04 6.89
C THR A 166 -7.31 3.45 7.42
N GLY A 167 -7.59 4.76 7.38
CA GLY A 167 -8.91 5.31 7.69
C GLY A 167 -9.24 5.34 9.18
N ASN A 168 -8.23 5.54 10.04
CA ASN A 168 -8.42 5.58 11.49
C ASN A 168 -9.13 4.34 12.05
N SER A 169 -8.69 3.16 11.59
CA SER A 169 -9.24 1.87 11.98
C SER A 169 -8.12 0.89 12.28
N THR A 170 -8.33 0.00 13.25
CA THR A 170 -7.46 -1.14 13.51
C THR A 170 -7.71 -2.31 12.56
N THR A 171 -8.70 -2.22 11.66
CA THR A 171 -8.95 -3.26 10.66
C THR A 171 -7.89 -3.24 9.57
N THR A 172 -7.16 -4.35 9.47
CA THR A 172 -6.19 -4.61 8.42
C THR A 172 -6.85 -4.57 7.04
N LYS A 173 -6.30 -3.76 6.15
CA LYS A 173 -6.77 -3.63 4.75
C LYS A 173 -5.92 -4.45 3.79
N MET A 174 -4.65 -4.63 4.12
CA MET A 174 -3.71 -5.47 3.36
C MET A 174 -2.77 -6.20 4.32
N ILE A 175 -2.46 -7.45 4.00
CA ILE A 175 -1.55 -8.31 4.76
C ILE A 175 -0.58 -9.02 3.81
N LEU A 176 0.70 -9.06 4.16
CA LEU A 176 1.65 -10.04 3.64
C LEU A 176 1.93 -11.04 4.76
N SER A 177 1.41 -12.26 4.62
CA SER A 177 1.55 -13.30 5.63
C SER A 177 3.00 -13.77 5.77
N LYS A 178 3.31 -14.43 6.89
CA LYS A 178 4.62 -15.07 7.12
C LYS A 178 5.01 -16.10 6.04
N ASP A 179 4.02 -16.68 5.36
CA ASP A 179 4.21 -17.67 4.29
C ASP A 179 4.25 -17.02 2.90
N GLY A 180 4.26 -15.68 2.84
CA GLY A 180 4.35 -14.89 1.61
C GLY A 180 3.06 -14.88 0.79
N TYR A 181 1.90 -14.82 1.45
CA TYR A 181 0.60 -14.64 0.80
C TYR A 181 0.13 -13.19 0.99
N LEU A 182 -0.19 -12.51 -0.10
CA LEU A 182 -0.72 -11.15 -0.10
C LEU A 182 -2.25 -11.18 -0.08
N GLY A 183 -2.85 -10.73 1.03
CA GLY A 183 -4.29 -10.52 1.16
C GLY A 183 -4.65 -9.04 1.01
N ILE A 184 -5.69 -8.72 0.24
CA ILE A 184 -6.30 -7.39 0.14
C ILE A 184 -7.77 -7.54 0.56
N GLY A 185 -8.18 -6.84 1.63
CA GLY A 185 -9.51 -6.97 2.22
C GLY A 185 -9.75 -8.26 3.01
N THR A 186 -8.76 -9.16 3.13
CA THR A 186 -8.79 -10.39 3.92
C THR A 186 -7.52 -10.54 4.76
N THR A 187 -7.65 -11.10 5.97
CA THR A 187 -6.51 -11.41 6.86
C THR A 187 -6.08 -12.88 6.79
N SER A 188 -6.78 -13.70 6.01
CA SER A 188 -6.55 -15.13 5.88
C SER A 188 -6.54 -15.53 4.40
N PRO A 189 -5.55 -15.06 3.62
CA PRO A 189 -5.50 -15.31 2.19
C PRO A 189 -5.35 -16.81 1.87
N LEU A 190 -6.15 -17.30 0.92
CA LEU A 190 -6.15 -18.71 0.49
C LEU A 190 -5.26 -18.96 -0.75
N ALA A 191 -4.82 -17.89 -1.42
CA ALA A 191 -3.93 -17.92 -2.57
C ALA A 191 -2.85 -16.84 -2.46
N LYS A 192 -1.75 -16.98 -3.21
CA LYS A 192 -0.58 -16.07 -3.10
C LYS A 192 -0.93 -14.60 -3.26
N LEU A 193 -1.93 -14.30 -4.08
CA LEU A 193 -2.67 -13.04 -4.06
C LEU A 193 -4.14 -13.39 -3.86
N ASP A 194 -4.76 -12.88 -2.80
CA ASP A 194 -6.18 -13.07 -2.49
C ASP A 194 -6.83 -11.70 -2.25
N VAL A 195 -7.90 -11.42 -2.98
CA VAL A 195 -8.63 -10.15 -2.90
C VAL A 195 -10.06 -10.46 -2.49
N ALA A 196 -10.43 -10.03 -1.29
CA ALA A 196 -11.82 -10.09 -0.84
C ALA A 196 -12.61 -8.96 -1.51
N GLY A 197 -13.38 -9.32 -2.54
CA GLY A 197 -14.19 -8.39 -3.33
C GLY A 197 -13.76 -8.34 -4.79
N SER A 198 -14.12 -7.25 -5.49
CA SER A 198 -13.78 -7.06 -6.89
C SER A 198 -12.40 -6.41 -7.06
N ALA A 199 -11.67 -6.84 -8.09
CA ALA A 199 -10.43 -6.22 -8.53
C ALA A 199 -10.59 -5.72 -9.98
N SER A 200 -10.02 -4.55 -10.29
CA SER A 200 -9.99 -3.98 -11.64
C SER A 200 -8.54 -3.75 -12.04
N ALA A 201 -8.20 -4.07 -13.30
CA ALA A 201 -6.89 -3.83 -13.88
C ALA A 201 -7.04 -2.78 -15.00
N SER A 202 -6.31 -1.68 -14.92
CA SER A 202 -6.34 -0.61 -15.94
C SER A 202 -5.60 -0.96 -17.23
N GLY A 203 -5.10 -2.19 -17.35
CA GLY A 203 -4.35 -2.70 -18.48
C GLY A 203 -4.55 -4.20 -18.67
N ASN A 204 -3.68 -4.83 -19.45
CA ASN A 204 -3.80 -6.26 -19.74
C ASN A 204 -3.49 -7.10 -18.51
N LEU A 205 -4.35 -8.08 -18.21
CA LEU A 205 -4.04 -9.17 -17.30
C LEU A 205 -3.41 -10.33 -18.09
N SER A 206 -2.13 -10.62 -17.84
CA SER A 206 -1.43 -11.74 -18.45
C SER A 206 -1.12 -12.82 -17.42
N LEU A 207 -1.47 -14.07 -17.73
CA LEU A 207 -1.12 -15.23 -16.91
C LEU A 207 0.23 -15.78 -17.39
N ARG A 208 1.17 -15.98 -16.47
CA ARG A 208 2.50 -16.55 -16.75
C ARG A 208 2.88 -17.55 -15.68
N GLY A 209 3.54 -18.63 -16.07
CA GLY A 209 4.09 -19.63 -15.16
C GLY A 209 4.83 -20.72 -15.93
N ALA A 210 5.47 -21.64 -15.21
CA ALA A 210 6.15 -22.78 -15.84
C ALA A 210 5.18 -23.81 -16.44
N SER A 211 3.90 -23.78 -16.02
CA SER A 211 2.82 -24.59 -16.61
C SER A 211 2.46 -24.09 -18.01
N THR A 212 2.14 -25.02 -18.90
CA THR A 212 1.63 -24.73 -20.25
C THR A 212 0.15 -24.37 -20.27
N ALA A 213 -0.61 -24.72 -19.21
CA ALA A 213 -2.02 -24.35 -19.07
C ALA A 213 -2.18 -23.27 -17.99
N HIS A 214 -2.95 -22.24 -18.32
CA HIS A 214 -3.42 -21.19 -17.42
C HIS A 214 -4.94 -21.20 -17.42
N THR A 215 -5.56 -21.08 -16.23
CA THR A 215 -7.01 -21.20 -16.08
C THR A 215 -7.61 -19.96 -15.45
N PHE A 216 -8.87 -19.70 -15.80
CA PHE A 216 -9.76 -18.84 -15.05
C PHE A 216 -10.76 -19.74 -14.32
N ASN A 217 -10.59 -19.88 -13.00
CA ASN A 217 -11.45 -20.73 -12.20
C ASN A 217 -12.61 -19.90 -11.66
N ILE A 218 -13.84 -20.35 -11.91
CA ILE A 218 -15.04 -19.79 -11.28
C ILE A 218 -15.55 -20.81 -10.26
N LEU A 219 -15.59 -20.38 -9.00
CA LEU A 219 -15.99 -21.22 -7.87
C LEU A 219 -17.47 -20.98 -7.52
N ASP A 220 -18.00 -21.73 -6.55
CA ASP A 220 -19.31 -21.50 -5.92
C ASP A 220 -20.49 -21.46 -6.89
N ASN A 221 -20.46 -22.30 -7.93
CA ASN A 221 -21.48 -22.38 -8.98
C ASN A 221 -21.69 -21.06 -9.75
N GLY A 222 -20.70 -20.17 -9.75
CA GLY A 222 -20.74 -18.93 -10.53
C GLY A 222 -20.65 -19.16 -12.04
N ARG A 223 -20.91 -18.10 -12.81
CA ARG A 223 -20.72 -18.06 -14.27
C ARG A 223 -19.54 -17.16 -14.63
N LEU A 224 -18.93 -17.35 -15.80
CA LEU A 224 -17.92 -16.44 -16.35
C LEU A 224 -18.55 -15.52 -17.40
N ASP A 225 -18.53 -14.22 -17.17
CA ASP A 225 -18.98 -13.23 -18.13
C ASP A 225 -17.79 -12.42 -18.69
N PHE A 226 -17.71 -12.34 -20.01
CA PHE A 226 -16.91 -11.34 -20.71
C PHE A 226 -17.79 -10.14 -21.01
N GLN A 227 -17.49 -9.02 -20.36
CA GLN A 227 -18.31 -7.83 -20.38
C GLN A 227 -17.56 -6.68 -21.02
N THR A 228 -18.31 -5.77 -21.65
CA THR A 228 -17.79 -4.51 -22.18
C THR A 228 -18.53 -3.35 -21.52
N SER A 229 -17.84 -2.24 -21.32
CA SER A 229 -18.44 -0.96 -20.94
C SER A 229 -18.33 0.03 -22.09
N VAL A 230 -19.26 0.99 -22.16
CA VAL A 230 -19.15 2.17 -23.03
C VAL A 230 -18.17 3.21 -22.47
N GLY A 231 -17.73 3.06 -21.21
CA GLY A 231 -16.70 3.87 -20.56
C GLY A 231 -16.62 3.60 -19.04
N GLY A 232 -15.40 3.38 -18.54
CA GLY A 232 -15.13 3.13 -17.12
C GLY A 232 -15.76 1.85 -16.55
N ASP A 233 -15.77 1.74 -15.23
CA ASP A 233 -16.26 0.55 -14.50
C ASP A 233 -17.79 0.58 -14.25
N SER A 234 -18.49 1.64 -14.67
CA SER A 234 -19.95 1.70 -14.62
C SER A 234 -20.58 1.00 -15.83
N THR A 235 -21.74 0.37 -15.64
CA THR A 235 -22.58 -0.18 -16.73
C THR A 235 -21.93 -1.26 -17.61
N LEU A 236 -21.44 -2.32 -16.98
CA LEU A 236 -20.94 -3.50 -17.69
C LEU A 236 -22.08 -4.26 -18.37
N THR A 237 -21.90 -4.58 -19.65
CA THR A 237 -22.84 -5.39 -20.46
C THR A 237 -22.18 -6.71 -20.84
N PRO A 238 -22.75 -7.87 -20.46
CA PRO A 238 -22.27 -9.17 -20.92
C PRO A 238 -22.35 -9.30 -22.44
N ARG A 239 -21.23 -9.72 -23.06
CA ARG A 239 -21.13 -10.02 -24.49
C ARG A 239 -20.96 -11.51 -24.75
N MET A 240 -20.28 -12.20 -23.84
CA MET A 240 -20.20 -13.65 -23.82
C MET A 240 -20.37 -14.14 -22.38
N THR A 241 -21.12 -15.21 -22.18
CA THR A 241 -21.39 -15.83 -20.89
C THR A 241 -21.07 -17.32 -20.97
N ILE A 242 -20.41 -17.87 -19.95
CA ILE A 242 -20.23 -19.32 -19.77
C ILE A 242 -20.89 -19.70 -18.45
N LEU A 243 -21.96 -20.49 -18.52
CA LEU A 243 -22.67 -20.98 -17.34
C LEU A 243 -21.87 -22.06 -16.61
N ASN A 244 -22.18 -22.29 -15.33
CA ASN A 244 -21.63 -23.40 -14.55
C ASN A 244 -21.96 -24.79 -15.14
N THR A 245 -22.97 -24.90 -16.01
CA THR A 245 -23.33 -26.09 -16.78
C THR A 245 -22.45 -26.32 -18.01
N GLY A 246 -21.52 -25.39 -18.29
CA GLY A 246 -20.63 -25.39 -19.44
C GLY A 246 -21.27 -24.88 -20.74
N ASN A 247 -22.49 -24.35 -20.70
CA ASN A 247 -23.13 -23.73 -21.87
C ASN A 247 -22.55 -22.33 -22.13
N VAL A 248 -22.25 -22.03 -23.39
CA VAL A 248 -21.68 -20.76 -23.83
C VAL A 248 -22.75 -19.95 -24.57
N GLY A 249 -22.99 -18.72 -24.12
CA GLY A 249 -23.84 -17.74 -24.77
C GLY A 249 -23.01 -16.60 -25.36
N ILE A 250 -23.30 -16.18 -26.60
CA ILE A 250 -22.78 -14.94 -27.20
C ILE A 250 -23.96 -14.02 -27.47
N GLY A 251 -23.99 -12.84 -26.85
CA GLY A 251 -25.13 -11.91 -26.88
C GLY A 251 -26.34 -12.36 -26.04
N THR A 252 -26.26 -13.49 -25.33
CA THR A 252 -27.28 -14.00 -24.40
C THR A 252 -26.63 -14.46 -23.11
N THR A 253 -27.32 -14.26 -21.98
CA THR A 253 -26.85 -14.68 -20.64
C THR A 253 -27.52 -15.95 -20.15
N SER A 254 -28.45 -16.52 -20.91
CA SER A 254 -29.23 -17.72 -20.55
C SER A 254 -29.22 -18.76 -21.68
N PRO A 255 -28.03 -19.23 -22.12
CA PRO A 255 -27.94 -20.23 -23.18
C PRO A 255 -28.57 -21.57 -22.77
N VAL A 256 -29.54 -22.04 -23.54
CA VAL A 256 -30.18 -23.36 -23.32
C VAL A 256 -29.48 -24.50 -24.07
N GLN A 257 -28.60 -24.15 -25.02
CA GLN A 257 -27.75 -25.08 -25.77
C GLN A 257 -26.28 -24.93 -25.37
N LYS A 258 -25.43 -25.89 -25.78
CA LYS A 258 -23.98 -25.85 -25.50
C LYS A 258 -23.30 -24.60 -26.05
N LEU A 259 -23.74 -24.13 -27.22
CA LEU A 259 -23.41 -22.83 -27.78
C LEU A 259 -24.70 -22.17 -28.28
N GLU A 260 -25.02 -20.99 -27.79
CA GLU A 260 -26.14 -20.17 -28.26
C GLU A 260 -25.63 -18.78 -28.64
N VAL A 261 -25.95 -18.32 -29.84
CA VAL A 261 -25.60 -16.98 -30.31
C VAL A 261 -26.88 -16.20 -30.60
N ALA A 262 -27.10 -15.13 -29.85
CA ALA A 262 -28.20 -14.20 -30.08
C ALA A 262 -27.79 -13.20 -31.18
N GLY A 263 -27.84 -13.64 -32.43
CA GLY A 263 -27.47 -12.84 -33.59
C GLY A 263 -27.02 -13.68 -34.77
N ALA A 264 -26.51 -13.01 -35.80
CA ALA A 264 -25.92 -13.70 -36.95
C ALA A 264 -24.51 -14.23 -36.62
N ILE A 265 -24.18 -15.40 -37.14
CA ILE A 265 -22.84 -15.99 -37.07
C ILE A 265 -22.21 -15.87 -38.46
N GLN A 266 -21.01 -15.27 -38.53
CA GLN A 266 -20.19 -15.28 -39.74
C GLN A 266 -18.97 -16.18 -39.49
N GLY A 267 -18.87 -17.27 -40.23
CA GLY A 267 -17.74 -18.19 -40.19
C GLY A 267 -17.45 -18.72 -41.59
N GLN A 268 -16.25 -19.28 -41.77
CA GLN A 268 -15.89 -19.88 -43.06
C GLN A 268 -16.70 -21.17 -43.31
N GLN A 269 -16.86 -22.01 -42.29
CA GLN A 269 -17.63 -23.25 -42.34
C GLN A 269 -18.24 -23.56 -40.95
N LEU A 270 -19.38 -24.24 -40.93
CA LEU A 270 -19.94 -24.88 -39.73
C LEU A 270 -19.97 -26.38 -39.97
N ILE A 271 -19.18 -27.16 -39.22
CA ILE A 271 -18.94 -28.59 -39.49
C ILE A 271 -19.60 -29.44 -38.39
N ASP A 272 -20.31 -30.50 -38.78
CA ASP A 272 -20.65 -31.59 -37.87
C ASP A 272 -19.41 -32.47 -37.63
N ARG A 273 -18.90 -32.48 -36.39
CA ARG A 273 -17.69 -33.24 -36.02
C ARG A 273 -17.86 -34.76 -36.24
N ASP A 274 -19.08 -35.27 -36.15
CA ASP A 274 -19.34 -36.70 -36.34
C ASP A 274 -19.58 -37.03 -37.83
N ASN A 275 -19.78 -36.00 -38.68
CA ASN A 275 -19.88 -36.12 -40.13
C ASN A 275 -19.30 -34.90 -40.87
N ASN A 276 -18.00 -34.95 -41.18
CA ASN A 276 -17.27 -33.88 -41.91
C ASN A 276 -17.83 -33.56 -43.31
N ASN A 277 -18.79 -34.35 -43.83
CA ASN A 277 -19.46 -34.08 -45.10
C ASN A 277 -20.70 -33.18 -44.97
N TYR A 278 -21.08 -32.80 -43.75
CA TYR A 278 -22.19 -31.88 -43.49
C TYR A 278 -21.63 -30.53 -43.01
N PHE A 279 -21.58 -29.54 -43.90
CA PHE A 279 -21.24 -28.18 -43.55
C PHE A 279 -22.04 -27.11 -44.29
N LEU A 280 -22.25 -25.98 -43.62
CA LEU A 280 -22.72 -24.73 -44.22
C LEU A 280 -21.49 -23.92 -44.66
N ASP A 281 -21.41 -23.56 -45.94
CA ASP A 281 -20.39 -22.67 -46.51
C ASP A 281 -21.06 -21.41 -47.06
N PRO A 282 -21.11 -20.33 -46.26
CA PRO A 282 -21.74 -19.09 -46.67
C PRO A 282 -20.90 -18.28 -47.67
N ALA A 283 -19.65 -18.67 -47.96
CA ALA A 283 -18.72 -17.92 -48.82
C ALA A 283 -18.55 -18.54 -50.22
N ALA A 284 -18.84 -19.84 -50.40
CA ALA A 284 -18.79 -20.48 -51.71
C ALA A 284 -19.98 -20.04 -52.59
N THR A 285 -19.69 -19.37 -53.71
CA THR A 285 -20.67 -18.89 -54.70
C THR A 285 -21.41 -20.00 -55.47
N GLY A 286 -21.21 -21.28 -55.12
CA GLY A 286 -21.81 -22.44 -55.79
C GLY A 286 -22.58 -23.41 -54.89
N THR A 287 -22.44 -23.36 -53.56
CA THR A 287 -23.11 -24.30 -52.64
C THR A 287 -23.30 -23.67 -51.25
N SER A 288 -24.50 -23.18 -50.93
CA SER A 288 -24.81 -22.60 -49.61
C SER A 288 -24.96 -23.65 -48.48
N LEU A 289 -25.14 -24.92 -48.85
CA LEU A 289 -25.29 -26.07 -47.95
C LEU A 289 -24.91 -27.34 -48.73
N ALA A 290 -23.81 -28.00 -48.33
CA ALA A 290 -23.38 -29.27 -48.92
C ALA A 290 -23.80 -30.41 -48.00
N THR A 291 -24.61 -31.35 -48.52
CA THR A 291 -25.11 -32.48 -47.72
C THR A 291 -25.10 -33.76 -48.54
N VAL A 292 -24.72 -34.86 -47.90
CA VAL A 292 -24.81 -36.23 -48.46
C VAL A 292 -26.13 -36.91 -48.05
N GLY A 293 -27.07 -36.13 -47.49
CA GLY A 293 -28.32 -36.61 -46.90
C GLY A 293 -29.52 -35.76 -47.31
N THR A 294 -30.60 -35.85 -46.54
CA THR A 294 -31.80 -35.06 -46.77
C THR A 294 -31.74 -33.76 -45.99
N VAL A 295 -31.97 -32.64 -46.70
CA VAL A 295 -32.20 -31.34 -46.07
C VAL A 295 -33.69 -31.13 -46.01
N SER A 296 -34.22 -31.02 -44.81
CA SER A 296 -35.62 -30.62 -44.60
C SER A 296 -35.67 -29.19 -44.12
N ILE A 297 -36.48 -28.39 -44.81
CA ILE A 297 -36.78 -27.01 -44.43
C ILE A 297 -38.27 -26.99 -44.05
N GLY A 298 -38.55 -26.80 -42.76
CA GLY A 298 -39.90 -26.85 -42.17
C GLY A 298 -40.22 -28.18 -41.43
N SER A 299 -41.48 -28.38 -41.03
CA SER A 299 -41.97 -29.58 -40.34
C SER A 299 -42.18 -30.77 -41.30
N TYR A 300 -41.14 -31.12 -42.05
CA TYR A 300 -41.17 -32.17 -43.06
C TYR A 300 -40.21 -33.29 -42.66
N THR A 301 -40.71 -34.52 -42.59
CA THR A 301 -39.91 -35.73 -42.36
C THR A 301 -39.50 -36.27 -43.74
N PRO A 302 -38.23 -36.17 -44.14
CA PRO A 302 -37.83 -36.51 -45.49
C PRO A 302 -37.73 -38.03 -45.68
N PRO A 303 -38.05 -38.56 -46.89
CA PRO A 303 -37.82 -39.95 -47.25
C PRO A 303 -36.32 -40.31 -47.19
N ALA A 304 -35.99 -41.61 -47.17
CA ALA A 304 -34.60 -42.10 -47.14
C ALA A 304 -33.76 -41.78 -48.39
N SER A 305 -34.34 -41.16 -49.41
CA SER A 305 -33.66 -40.74 -50.64
C SER A 305 -33.04 -39.35 -50.52
N THR A 306 -31.81 -39.20 -51.00
CA THR A 306 -31.08 -37.92 -51.02
C THR A 306 -31.80 -36.86 -51.86
N GLY A 307 -31.85 -35.62 -51.37
CA GLY A 307 -32.53 -34.52 -52.06
C GLY A 307 -32.86 -33.33 -51.15
N LEU A 308 -33.22 -32.20 -51.77
CA LEU A 308 -33.78 -31.03 -51.09
C LEU A 308 -35.30 -31.17 -51.03
N TYR A 309 -35.86 -31.20 -49.82
CA TYR A 309 -37.31 -31.27 -49.64
C TYR A 309 -37.84 -29.99 -48.99
N VAL A 310 -38.72 -29.31 -49.71
CA VAL A 310 -39.41 -28.11 -49.26
C VAL A 310 -40.85 -28.51 -48.92
N ALA A 311 -41.33 -28.14 -47.74
CA ALA A 311 -42.72 -28.38 -47.36
C ALA A 311 -43.67 -27.71 -48.38
N LYS A 312 -44.60 -28.51 -48.91
CA LYS A 312 -45.49 -28.16 -50.04
C LYS A 312 -46.36 -26.92 -49.81
N GLU A 313 -46.54 -26.47 -48.57
CA GLU A 313 -47.50 -25.41 -48.24
C GLU A 313 -47.05 -23.97 -48.59
N SER A 314 -45.82 -23.76 -49.08
CA SER A 314 -45.30 -22.41 -49.40
C SER A 314 -45.09 -22.11 -50.89
N LEU A 315 -45.32 -23.04 -51.81
CA LEU A 315 -45.03 -22.81 -53.23
C LEU A 315 -46.32 -22.52 -54.02
N GLY A 316 -46.66 -21.23 -54.10
CA GLY A 316 -47.54 -20.73 -55.16
C GLY A 316 -46.90 -20.96 -56.52
N SER A 317 -47.38 -21.98 -57.24
CA SER A 317 -47.27 -22.20 -58.69
C SER A 317 -45.97 -21.76 -59.40
N ALA A 318 -44.79 -22.15 -58.90
CA ALA A 318 -43.56 -22.06 -59.68
C ALA A 318 -43.01 -23.47 -59.91
N LEU A 319 -43.08 -23.91 -61.17
CA LEU A 319 -42.49 -25.14 -61.67
C LEU A 319 -41.00 -25.18 -61.33
N VAL A 320 -40.56 -26.24 -60.65
CA VAL A 320 -39.17 -26.68 -60.67
C VAL A 320 -39.04 -27.62 -61.86
N SER A 321 -38.43 -27.13 -62.94
CA SER A 321 -37.83 -27.99 -63.98
C SER A 321 -36.49 -28.45 -63.44
N LEU A 322 -36.33 -29.77 -63.30
CA LEU A 322 -35.02 -30.42 -63.16
C LEU A 322 -34.26 -30.34 -64.49
#